data_AF-A0A7W5QAS4-F1
#
_entry.id   AF-A0A7W5QAS4-F1
#
_cell.length_a   1.000
_cell.length_b   1.000
_cell.length_c   1.000
_cell.angle_alpha   90.00
_cell.angle_beta   90.00
_cell.angle_gamma   90.00
#
_symmetry.space_group_name_H-M   'P 1'
#
loop_
_entity.id
_entity.type
_entity.pdbx_description
1 polymer ?
#
loop_
_entity_poly.entity_id
_entity_poly.type
_entity_poly.pdbx_seq_one_letter_code
_entity_poly.pdbx_strand_id
1 'polypeptide(L)'
;MASVPFSTSDFSKKVLEILDNIEYRRVESTEDMEDVERLRYKAYKAHDTLALAPKGLLDDTDFDSHAYVFGLYYYGELVSTIRIHYVTPEHRVSQSAGAFPEAIDALLDAGLSLIDPARFAADPELTADLTWIPYLTLRPSIVAAAHFRAHRVLQFVRPPHAAFYKRVFYADTVVPGRKAKNYGIDMTLMATNVIEVGRKLLTRYPFFISSASEQRMMFARSPGSTLPSLTIVPTARFVPEGQLGTDLPL
;
A
#
# COMPACT_ATOMS: atom_id res chain seq x y z
N MET A 1 -2.03 -38.13 -0.16
CA MET A 1 -1.24 -37.19 0.67
C MET A 1 -2.22 -36.37 1.48
N ALA A 2 -2.17 -36.44 2.81
CA ALA A 2 -3.08 -35.68 3.66
C ALA A 2 -2.71 -34.19 3.61
N SER A 3 -3.65 -33.33 3.22
CA SER A 3 -3.52 -31.88 3.28
C SER A 3 -3.42 -31.46 4.75
N VAL A 4 -2.25 -30.97 5.17
CA VAL A 4 -2.12 -30.31 6.47
C VAL A 4 -3.00 -29.05 6.42
N PRO A 5 -4.02 -28.90 7.28
CA PRO A 5 -4.83 -27.70 7.30
C PRO A 5 -3.93 -26.51 7.65
N PHE A 6 -3.93 -25.49 6.79
CA PHE A 6 -3.19 -24.26 7.05
C PHE A 6 -3.82 -23.56 8.25
N SER A 7 -3.22 -23.68 9.43
CA SER A 7 -3.72 -22.99 10.63
C SER A 7 -3.46 -21.49 10.53
N THR A 8 -4.50 -20.73 10.14
CA THR A 8 -4.49 -19.27 10.15
C THR A 8 -4.30 -18.75 11.60
N SER A 9 -3.39 -17.78 11.80
CA SER A 9 -3.16 -17.22 13.14
C SER A 9 -4.37 -16.45 13.67
N ASP A 10 -4.53 -16.36 14.99
CA ASP A 10 -5.66 -15.64 15.61
C ASP A 10 -5.69 -14.15 15.24
N PHE A 11 -4.51 -13.54 15.07
CA PHE A 11 -4.40 -12.20 14.51
C PHE A 11 -5.00 -12.12 13.10
N SER A 12 -4.61 -13.03 12.21
CA SER A 12 -5.12 -13.05 10.83
C SER A 12 -6.63 -13.31 10.79
N LYS A 13 -7.17 -14.17 11.66
CA LYS A 13 -8.62 -14.40 11.79
C LYS A 13 -9.35 -13.12 12.21
N LYS A 14 -8.84 -12.43 13.24
CA LYS A 14 -9.42 -11.17 13.71
C LYS A 14 -9.40 -10.08 12.64
N VAL A 15 -8.29 -9.93 11.91
CA VAL A 15 -8.21 -8.95 10.81
C VAL A 15 -9.15 -9.33 9.67
N LEU A 16 -9.29 -10.63 9.36
CA LEU A 16 -10.29 -11.08 8.41
C LEU A 16 -11.71 -10.71 8.87
N GLU A 17 -12.07 -10.84 10.15
CA GLU A 17 -13.38 -10.40 10.67
C GLU A 17 -13.59 -8.89 10.54
N ILE A 18 -12.54 -8.11 10.78
CA ILE A 18 -12.61 -6.65 10.63
C ILE A 18 -12.97 -6.24 9.20
N LEU A 19 -12.55 -7.01 8.17
CA LEU A 19 -12.85 -6.70 6.77
C LEU A 19 -14.34 -6.57 6.45
N ASP A 20 -15.24 -7.18 7.26
CA ASP A 20 -16.69 -7.04 7.10
C ASP A 20 -17.17 -5.58 7.24
N ASN A 21 -16.35 -4.72 7.87
CA ASN A 21 -16.68 -3.33 8.15
C ASN A 21 -15.69 -2.35 7.49
N ILE A 22 -14.93 -2.85 6.51
CA ILE A 22 -13.89 -2.08 5.81
C ILE A 22 -14.32 -1.82 4.38
N GLU A 23 -14.14 -0.58 3.96
CA GLU A 23 -14.28 -0.14 2.58
C GLU A 23 -13.00 0.56 2.12
N TYR A 24 -12.58 0.32 0.89
CA TYR A 24 -11.64 1.18 0.19
C TYR A 24 -12.40 2.09 -0.75
N ARG A 25 -11.96 3.34 -0.86
CA ARG A 25 -12.46 4.27 -1.89
C ARG A 25 -11.27 4.85 -2.64
N ARG A 26 -11.32 4.81 -3.98
CA ARG A 26 -10.31 5.44 -4.83
C ARG A 26 -10.64 6.92 -4.94
N VAL A 27 -9.76 7.77 -4.46
CA VAL A 27 -9.98 9.23 -4.47
C VAL A 27 -9.64 9.75 -5.86
N GLU A 28 -10.67 10.15 -6.61
CA GLU A 28 -10.54 10.56 -8.02
C GLU A 28 -10.94 12.03 -8.27
N SER A 29 -11.67 12.65 -7.33
CA SER A 29 -12.14 14.02 -7.44
C SER A 29 -11.37 14.95 -6.49
N THR A 30 -11.30 16.23 -6.85
CA THR A 30 -10.69 17.26 -5.99
C THR A 30 -11.46 17.43 -4.66
N GLU A 31 -12.77 17.17 -4.65
CA GLU A 31 -13.62 17.29 -3.46
C GLU A 31 -13.30 16.19 -2.43
N ASP A 32 -13.16 14.94 -2.87
CA ASP A 32 -12.78 13.80 -2.00
C ASP A 32 -11.34 13.93 -1.45
N MET A 33 -10.49 14.73 -2.12
CA MET A 33 -9.11 14.96 -1.69
C MET A 33 -9.01 15.84 -0.44
N GLU A 34 -10.03 16.65 -0.11
CA GLU A 34 -9.98 17.50 1.08
C GLU A 34 -9.94 16.69 2.38
N ASP A 35 -10.71 15.60 2.47
CA ASP A 35 -10.69 14.71 3.63
C ASP A 35 -9.35 14.00 3.78
N VAL A 36 -8.76 13.57 2.66
CA VAL A 36 -7.42 13.00 2.62
C VAL A 36 -6.38 14.01 3.08
N GLU A 37 -6.46 15.25 2.60
CA GLU A 37 -5.58 16.34 3.01
C GLU A 37 -5.71 16.62 4.53
N ARG A 38 -6.95 16.74 5.05
CA ARG A 38 -7.20 16.93 6.48
C ARG A 38 -6.60 15.79 7.32
N LEU A 39 -6.78 14.53 6.90
CA LEU A 39 -6.22 13.38 7.59
C LEU A 39 -4.68 13.37 7.54
N ARG A 40 -4.08 13.63 6.38
CA ARG A 40 -2.62 13.75 6.21
C ARG A 40 -2.07 14.83 7.14
N TYR A 41 -2.72 16.00 7.21
CA TYR A 41 -2.35 17.07 8.13
C TYR A 41 -2.38 16.61 9.60
N LYS A 42 -3.51 16.04 10.04
CA LYS A 42 -3.71 15.55 11.41
C LYS A 42 -2.61 14.57 11.80
N ALA A 43 -2.34 13.58 10.96
CA ALA A 43 -1.34 12.54 11.20
C ALA A 43 0.10 13.10 11.23
N TYR A 44 0.48 13.91 10.24
CA TYR A 44 1.85 14.43 10.17
C TYR A 44 2.14 15.45 11.27
N LYS A 45 1.13 16.22 11.69
CA LYS A 45 1.23 17.13 12.84
C LYS A 45 1.47 16.37 14.14
N ALA A 46 0.72 15.30 14.39
CA ALA A 46 0.85 14.49 15.60
C ALA A 46 2.23 13.80 15.74
N HIS A 47 2.96 13.64 14.63
CA HIS A 47 4.27 13.00 14.59
C HIS A 47 5.43 13.96 14.30
N ASP A 48 5.21 15.28 14.34
CA ASP A 48 6.21 16.32 14.04
C ASP A 48 6.90 16.15 12.67
N THR A 49 6.14 15.67 11.67
CA THR A 49 6.63 15.42 10.30
C THR A 49 6.06 16.38 9.27
N LEU A 50 5.31 17.42 9.67
CA LEU A 50 4.75 18.42 8.75
C LEU A 50 5.81 19.11 7.88
N ALA A 51 7.01 19.36 8.42
CA ALA A 51 8.12 19.95 7.66
C ALA A 51 8.59 19.06 6.49
N LEU A 52 8.19 17.79 6.47
CA LEU A 52 8.48 16.80 5.44
C LEU A 52 7.34 16.67 4.40
N ALA A 53 6.21 17.35 4.63
CA ALA A 53 5.14 17.45 3.66
C ALA A 53 5.52 18.48 2.58
N PRO A 54 5.08 18.31 1.31
CA PRO A 54 5.24 19.31 0.26
C PRO A 54 4.54 20.61 0.64
N LYS A 55 4.76 21.64 -0.18
CA LYS A 55 3.89 22.82 -0.17
C LYS A 55 2.50 22.41 -0.66
N GLY A 56 1.62 22.10 0.28
CA GLY A 56 0.34 21.41 0.02
C GLY A 56 0.43 19.94 0.42
N LEU A 57 -0.62 19.40 1.06
CA LEU A 57 -0.65 17.97 1.42
C LEU A 57 -1.10 17.08 0.25
N LEU A 58 -1.40 17.74 -0.88
CA LEU A 58 -1.54 17.20 -2.21
C LEU A 58 -0.41 17.77 -3.09
N ASP A 59 0.14 16.96 -3.98
CA ASP A 59 1.09 17.37 -5.01
C ASP A 59 0.66 16.86 -6.40
N ASP A 60 1.25 17.38 -7.48
CA ASP A 60 0.89 16.99 -8.86
C ASP A 60 1.01 15.47 -9.10
N THR A 61 1.91 14.82 -8.34
CA THR A 61 2.08 13.36 -8.36
C THR A 61 0.89 12.60 -7.78
N ASP A 62 0.01 13.22 -6.98
CA ASP A 62 -1.25 12.59 -6.56
C ASP A 62 -2.21 12.41 -7.76
N PHE A 63 -2.04 13.17 -8.85
CA PHE A 63 -2.87 13.13 -10.07
C PHE A 63 -2.20 12.42 -11.26
N ASP A 64 -1.00 11.87 -11.06
CA ASP A 64 -0.28 11.15 -12.10
C ASP A 64 -1.11 9.97 -12.66
N SER A 65 -0.87 9.65 -13.93
CA SER A 65 -1.63 8.59 -14.64
C SER A 65 -1.47 7.20 -14.02
N HIS A 66 -0.38 6.96 -13.29
CA HIS A 66 -0.08 5.72 -12.58
C HIS A 66 -0.23 5.86 -11.05
N ALA A 67 -0.73 6.99 -10.56
CA ALA A 67 -1.03 7.21 -9.15
C ALA A 67 -2.45 6.77 -8.78
N TYR A 68 -2.60 6.18 -7.60
CA TYR A 68 -3.89 5.75 -7.07
C TYR A 68 -3.93 6.10 -5.59
N VAL A 69 -4.74 7.09 -5.22
CA VAL A 69 -4.96 7.48 -3.82
C VAL A 69 -6.14 6.69 -3.28
N PHE A 70 -5.94 6.00 -2.16
CA PHE A 70 -6.99 5.25 -1.47
C PHE A 70 -7.25 5.83 -0.09
N GLY A 71 -8.52 5.96 0.24
CA GLY A 71 -9.01 6.05 1.61
C GLY A 71 -9.39 4.65 2.13
N LEU A 72 -9.05 4.36 3.38
CA LEU A 72 -9.50 3.22 4.15
C LEU A 72 -10.60 3.72 5.09
N TYR A 73 -11.80 3.20 4.90
CA TYR A 73 -12.97 3.55 5.69
C TYR A 73 -13.35 2.40 6.62
N TYR A 74 -13.64 2.72 7.87
CA TYR A 74 -14.10 1.77 8.88
C TYR A 74 -15.43 2.25 9.44
N TYR A 75 -16.50 1.47 9.29
CA TYR A 75 -17.87 1.92 9.54
C TYR A 75 -18.24 3.24 8.84
N GLY A 76 -17.73 3.43 7.61
CA GLY A 76 -17.99 4.63 6.80
C GLY A 76 -17.12 5.85 7.13
N GLU A 77 -16.29 5.80 8.15
CA GLU A 77 -15.38 6.88 8.56
C GLU A 77 -13.99 6.70 7.97
N LEU A 78 -13.38 7.76 7.42
CA LEU A 78 -12.02 7.72 6.87
C LEU A 78 -10.99 7.60 8.00
N VAL A 79 -10.40 6.41 8.18
CA VAL A 79 -9.44 6.14 9.27
C VAL A 79 -7.98 6.15 8.81
N SER A 80 -7.72 5.94 7.51
CA SER A 80 -6.37 5.96 6.96
C SER A 80 -6.37 6.24 5.46
N THR A 81 -5.23 6.68 4.91
CA THR A 81 -5.02 6.91 3.49
C THR A 81 -3.62 6.48 3.06
N ILE A 82 -3.50 6.10 1.79
CA ILE A 82 -2.23 5.79 1.13
C ILE A 82 -2.30 6.17 -0.34
N ARG A 83 -1.18 6.57 -0.92
CA ARG A 83 -1.01 6.68 -2.38
C ARG A 83 -0.19 5.50 -2.87
N ILE A 84 -0.61 4.90 -3.97
CA ILE A 84 0.09 3.82 -4.65
C ILE A 84 0.51 4.31 -6.03
N HIS A 85 1.80 4.24 -6.36
CA HIS A 85 2.28 4.44 -7.74
C HIS A 85 2.67 3.11 -8.38
N TYR A 86 2.25 2.91 -9.63
CA TYR A 86 2.79 1.85 -10.49
C TYR A 86 3.94 2.40 -11.33
N VAL A 87 5.17 2.02 -10.97
CA VAL A 87 6.39 2.51 -11.59
C VAL A 87 6.91 1.46 -12.57
N THR A 88 7.20 1.87 -13.80
CA THR A 88 7.75 0.98 -14.83
C THR A 88 9.00 1.61 -15.45
N PRO A 89 9.81 0.85 -16.21
CA PRO A 89 10.94 1.41 -16.93
C PRO A 89 10.56 2.59 -17.86
N GLU A 90 9.33 2.60 -18.37
CA GLU A 90 8.74 3.62 -19.24
C GLU A 90 8.05 4.76 -18.48
N HIS A 91 7.56 4.50 -17.25
CA HIS A 91 6.91 5.49 -16.39
C HIS A 91 7.56 5.52 -15.00
N ARG A 92 8.60 6.36 -14.86
CA ARG A 92 9.51 6.35 -13.68
C ARG A 92 9.10 7.26 -12.53
N VAL A 93 7.84 7.73 -12.49
CA VAL A 93 7.35 8.61 -11.42
C VAL A 93 7.28 7.83 -10.10
N SER A 94 8.11 8.23 -9.13
CA SER A 94 8.27 7.53 -7.84
C SER A 94 8.60 8.51 -6.71
N GLN A 95 7.98 8.33 -5.54
CA GLN A 95 8.36 9.06 -4.33
C GLN A 95 9.70 8.57 -3.79
N SER A 96 9.94 7.26 -3.82
CA SER A 96 11.19 6.65 -3.36
C SER A 96 12.41 7.13 -4.17
N ALA A 97 12.24 7.42 -5.46
CA ALA A 97 13.30 7.96 -6.32
C ALA A 97 13.79 9.35 -5.87
N GLY A 98 12.95 10.14 -5.19
CA GLY A 98 13.37 11.43 -4.64
C GLY A 98 14.50 11.28 -3.61
N ALA A 99 14.48 10.23 -2.78
CA ALA A 99 15.50 10.00 -1.77
C ALA A 99 16.65 9.10 -2.26
N PHE A 100 16.33 8.10 -3.09
CA PHE A 100 17.27 7.05 -3.49
C PHE A 100 17.21 6.78 -5.00
N PRO A 101 17.51 7.77 -5.85
CA PRO A 101 17.33 7.66 -7.31
C PRO A 101 18.14 6.50 -7.89
N GLU A 102 19.43 6.38 -7.55
CA GLU A 102 20.31 5.30 -8.02
C GLU A 102 19.77 3.89 -7.75
N ALA A 103 19.12 3.68 -6.59
CA ALA A 103 18.58 2.37 -6.24
C ALA A 103 17.29 2.07 -7.01
N ILE A 104 16.46 3.08 -7.26
CA ILE A 104 15.25 2.93 -8.08
C ILE A 104 15.63 2.73 -9.54
N ASP A 105 16.52 3.54 -10.08
CA ASP A 105 17.02 3.42 -11.45
C ASP A 105 17.65 2.05 -11.70
N ALA A 106 18.45 1.53 -10.76
CA ALA A 106 19.02 0.19 -10.90
C ALA A 106 17.94 -0.93 -11.03
N LEU A 107 16.82 -0.81 -10.31
CA LEU A 107 15.71 -1.77 -10.43
C LEU A 107 14.98 -1.62 -11.78
N LEU A 108 14.73 -0.38 -12.20
CA LEU A 108 14.02 -0.08 -13.45
C LEU A 108 14.87 -0.42 -14.68
N ASP A 109 16.18 -0.17 -14.65
CA ASP A 109 17.13 -0.50 -15.71
C ASP A 109 17.32 -2.02 -15.84
N ALA A 110 17.06 -2.78 -14.77
CA ALA A 110 16.95 -4.24 -14.82
C ALA A 110 15.61 -4.74 -15.40
N GLY A 111 14.74 -3.83 -15.87
CA GLY A 111 13.43 -4.14 -16.45
C GLY A 111 12.33 -4.44 -15.44
N LEU A 112 12.56 -4.17 -14.14
CA LEU A 112 11.58 -4.46 -13.10
C LEU A 112 10.52 -3.36 -13.02
N SER A 113 9.27 -3.77 -12.89
CA SER A 113 8.16 -2.89 -12.49
C SER A 113 7.94 -2.92 -10.97
N LEU A 114 7.60 -1.76 -10.40
CA LEU A 114 7.56 -1.52 -8.96
C LEU A 114 6.19 -0.97 -8.55
N ILE A 115 5.74 -1.35 -7.36
CA ILE A 115 4.70 -0.63 -6.64
C ILE A 115 5.40 0.25 -5.61
N ASP A 116 5.17 1.56 -5.65
CA ASP A 116 5.75 2.55 -4.73
C ASP A 116 4.66 3.19 -3.85
N PRO A 117 4.40 2.62 -2.66
CA PRO A 117 3.47 3.21 -1.71
C PRO A 117 4.07 4.46 -1.05
N ALA A 118 3.21 5.45 -0.89
CA ALA A 118 3.56 6.81 -0.53
C ALA A 118 2.46 7.40 0.37
N ARG A 119 2.78 8.48 1.08
CA ARG A 119 1.80 9.29 1.81
C ARG A 119 0.90 8.49 2.76
N PHE A 120 1.43 7.43 3.39
CA PHE A 120 0.72 6.74 4.46
C PHE A 120 0.37 7.75 5.55
N ALA A 121 -0.92 7.90 5.84
CA ALA A 121 -1.41 8.62 7.01
C ALA A 121 -2.56 7.83 7.64
N ALA A 122 -2.63 7.83 8.96
CA ALA A 122 -3.71 7.21 9.72
C ALA A 122 -4.10 8.14 10.85
N ASP A 123 -5.36 8.06 11.28
CA ASP A 123 -5.84 8.92 12.35
C ASP A 123 -5.05 8.60 13.66
N PRO A 124 -4.27 9.55 14.19
CA PRO A 124 -3.43 9.30 15.36
C PRO A 124 -4.25 8.90 16.59
N GLU A 125 -5.51 9.33 16.70
CA GLU A 125 -6.41 8.98 17.81
C GLU A 125 -6.86 7.51 17.74
N LEU A 126 -6.90 6.92 16.55
CA LEU A 126 -7.33 5.54 16.34
C LEU A 126 -6.18 4.54 16.33
N THR A 127 -4.99 4.96 15.89
CA THR A 127 -3.84 4.04 15.71
C THR A 127 -3.32 3.39 16.99
N ALA A 128 -3.59 3.99 18.16
CA ALA A 128 -3.22 3.40 19.45
C ALA A 128 -4.02 2.12 19.76
N ASP A 129 -5.31 2.11 19.42
CA ASP A 129 -6.23 1.02 19.75
C ASP A 129 -6.42 0.06 18.58
N LEU A 130 -6.36 0.56 17.35
CA LEU A 130 -6.63 -0.17 16.12
C LEU A 130 -5.32 -0.60 15.43
N THR A 131 -4.63 -1.54 16.07
CA THR A 131 -3.32 -2.08 15.61
C THR A 131 -3.34 -2.75 14.23
N TRP A 132 -4.52 -3.03 13.68
CA TRP A 132 -4.71 -3.58 12.35
C TRP A 132 -4.64 -2.53 11.23
N ILE A 133 -4.77 -1.23 11.54
CA ILE A 133 -4.78 -0.14 10.54
C ILE A 133 -3.59 -0.24 9.60
N PRO A 134 -2.32 -0.35 10.05
CA PRO A 134 -1.19 -0.41 9.13
C PRO A 134 -1.25 -1.57 8.13
N TYR A 135 -1.82 -2.72 8.53
CA TYR A 135 -1.96 -3.88 7.66
C TYR A 135 -2.98 -3.61 6.54
N LEU A 136 -4.13 -3.04 6.89
CA LEU A 136 -5.19 -2.76 5.91
C LEU A 136 -4.92 -1.50 5.09
N THR A 137 -4.19 -0.52 5.61
CA THR A 137 -3.71 0.62 4.83
C THR A 137 -2.70 0.19 3.77
N LEU A 138 -1.84 -0.80 4.07
CA LEU A 138 -0.84 -1.28 3.12
C LEU A 138 -1.38 -2.32 2.13
N ARG A 139 -2.55 -2.90 2.40
CA ARG A 139 -3.19 -3.92 1.57
C ARG A 139 -3.32 -3.53 0.09
N PRO A 140 -3.74 -2.31 -0.29
CA PRO A 140 -3.78 -1.88 -1.70
C PRO A 140 -2.46 -2.11 -2.44
N SER A 141 -1.31 -2.01 -1.78
CA SER A 141 0.01 -2.23 -2.39
C SER A 141 0.18 -3.68 -2.89
N ILE A 142 -0.33 -4.65 -2.14
CA ILE A 142 -0.28 -6.08 -2.51
C ILE A 142 -1.29 -6.39 -3.60
N VAL A 143 -2.48 -5.77 -3.54
CA VAL A 143 -3.49 -5.89 -4.59
C VAL A 143 -2.98 -5.28 -5.90
N ALA A 144 -2.30 -4.13 -5.85
CA ALA A 144 -1.67 -3.48 -6.99
C ALA A 144 -0.60 -4.40 -7.62
N ALA A 145 0.24 -5.02 -6.79
CA ALA A 145 1.26 -5.93 -7.26
C ALA A 145 0.67 -7.13 -8.01
N ALA A 146 -0.46 -7.67 -7.55
CA ALA A 146 -1.18 -8.73 -8.26
C ALA A 146 -1.79 -8.23 -9.56
N HIS A 147 -2.48 -7.08 -9.53
CA HIS A 147 -3.17 -6.52 -10.70
C HIS A 147 -2.21 -6.18 -11.84
N PHE A 148 -1.15 -5.42 -11.55
CA PHE A 148 -0.17 -4.96 -12.53
C PHE A 148 0.93 -5.98 -12.83
N ARG A 149 0.89 -7.14 -12.15
CA ARG A 149 1.96 -8.15 -12.16
C ARG A 149 3.33 -7.52 -11.88
N ALA A 150 3.39 -6.67 -10.86
CA ALA A 150 4.62 -5.98 -10.50
C ALA A 150 5.64 -6.94 -9.90
N HIS A 151 6.92 -6.60 -10.04
CA HIS A 151 8.03 -7.44 -9.55
C HIS A 151 8.34 -7.17 -8.09
N ARG A 152 8.26 -5.89 -7.67
CA ARG A 152 8.62 -5.44 -6.33
C ARG A 152 7.56 -4.53 -5.75
N VAL A 153 7.34 -4.61 -4.44
CA VAL A 153 6.64 -3.58 -3.67
C VAL A 153 7.67 -2.88 -2.80
N LEU A 154 7.80 -1.56 -2.93
CA LEU A 154 8.77 -0.76 -2.19
C LEU A 154 8.25 -0.40 -0.80
N GLN A 155 9.19 -0.16 0.11
CA GLN A 155 8.93 0.37 1.45
C GLN A 155 9.99 1.43 1.76
N PHE A 156 9.65 2.70 1.51
CA PHE A 156 10.48 3.85 1.86
C PHE A 156 10.07 4.38 3.23
N VAL A 157 10.86 4.07 4.27
CA VAL A 157 10.44 4.24 5.66
C VAL A 157 11.58 4.71 6.56
N ARG A 158 11.23 5.24 7.73
CA ARG A 158 12.21 5.49 8.79
C ARG A 158 12.76 4.16 9.32
N PRO A 159 14.05 4.06 9.69
CA PRO A 159 14.67 2.83 10.18
C PRO A 159 13.90 2.08 11.30
N PRO A 160 13.28 2.75 12.30
CA PRO A 160 12.51 2.04 13.33
C PRO A 160 11.33 1.23 12.80
N HIS A 161 10.79 1.56 11.63
CA HIS A 161 9.68 0.83 11.02
C HIS A 161 10.15 -0.38 10.19
N ALA A 162 11.44 -0.51 9.89
CA ALA A 162 11.97 -1.57 9.01
C ALA A 162 11.66 -2.99 9.52
N ALA A 163 11.69 -3.20 10.84
CA ALA A 163 11.39 -4.50 11.45
C ALA A 163 9.97 -4.99 11.15
N PHE A 164 8.99 -4.08 11.08
CA PHE A 164 7.63 -4.41 10.70
C PHE A 164 7.58 -4.94 9.26
N TYR A 165 8.18 -4.22 8.32
CA TYR A 165 8.16 -4.60 6.91
C TYR A 165 8.94 -5.88 6.62
N LYS A 166 10.10 -6.08 7.27
CA LYS A 166 10.85 -7.34 7.19
C LYS A 166 10.02 -8.52 7.70
N ARG A 167 9.30 -8.35 8.81
CA ARG A 167 8.53 -9.42 9.45
C ARG A 167 7.25 -9.78 8.71
N VAL A 168 6.51 -8.76 8.26
CA VAL A 168 5.18 -8.92 7.67
C VAL A 168 5.28 -9.19 6.18
N PHE A 169 6.06 -8.40 5.44
CA PHE A 169 6.13 -8.46 3.98
C PHE A 169 7.36 -9.23 3.46
N TYR A 170 8.25 -9.71 4.34
CA TYR A 170 9.53 -10.31 3.94
C TYR A 170 10.37 -9.36 3.08
N ALA A 171 10.31 -8.06 3.38
CA ALA A 171 11.05 -7.05 2.66
C ALA A 171 12.56 -7.15 2.92
N ASP A 172 13.35 -7.07 1.86
CA ASP A 172 14.81 -6.98 1.91
C ASP A 172 15.24 -5.52 1.95
N THR A 173 16.30 -5.22 2.70
CA THR A 173 16.91 -3.88 2.69
C THR A 173 17.66 -3.68 1.37
N VAL A 174 17.21 -2.72 0.56
CA VAL A 174 17.88 -2.30 -0.68
C VAL A 174 18.90 -1.21 -0.39
N VAL A 175 18.52 -0.22 0.42
CA VAL A 175 19.41 0.86 0.89
C VAL A 175 19.33 0.92 2.41
N PRO A 176 20.45 0.68 3.13
CA PRO A 176 20.51 0.85 4.58
C PRO A 176 20.09 2.25 5.03
N GLY A 177 19.67 2.37 6.29
CA GLY A 177 19.27 3.65 6.87
C GLY A 177 20.35 4.73 6.71
N ARG A 178 20.03 5.81 6.00
CA ARG A 178 20.88 6.98 5.83
C ARG A 178 20.06 8.25 5.66
N LYS A 179 20.67 9.40 5.94
CA LYS A 179 20.02 10.70 5.80
C LYS A 179 19.57 10.92 4.34
N ALA A 180 18.27 10.96 4.13
CA ALA A 180 17.70 11.24 2.80
C ALA A 180 17.81 12.72 2.48
N LYS A 181 18.43 13.06 1.34
CA LYS A 181 18.73 14.44 0.95
C LYS A 181 17.49 15.35 0.97
N ASN A 182 16.34 14.84 0.51
CA ASN A 182 15.11 15.63 0.37
C ASN A 182 14.29 15.75 1.66
N TYR A 183 14.58 14.92 2.67
CA TYR A 183 13.79 14.85 3.90
C TYR A 183 14.58 15.29 5.14
N GLY A 184 15.91 15.37 5.08
CA GLY A 184 16.73 15.78 6.22
C GLY A 184 16.70 14.82 7.42
N ILE A 185 16.02 13.67 7.29
CA ILE A 185 15.92 12.60 8.29
C ILE A 185 16.44 11.28 7.72
N ASP A 186 16.77 10.34 8.61
CA ASP A 186 17.19 9.01 8.22
C ASP A 186 16.02 8.21 7.65
N MET A 187 16.24 7.69 6.45
CA MET A 187 15.31 6.81 5.75
C MET A 187 16.06 5.58 5.26
N THR A 188 15.34 4.48 5.09
CA THR A 188 15.81 3.25 4.46
C THR A 188 14.86 2.89 3.32
N LEU A 189 15.41 2.28 2.27
CA LEU A 189 14.62 1.67 1.21
C LEU A 189 14.65 0.17 1.39
N MET A 190 13.47 -0.43 1.49
CA MET A 190 13.30 -1.87 1.44
C MET A 190 12.42 -2.24 0.23
N ALA A 191 12.51 -3.47 -0.22
CA ALA A 191 11.68 -3.99 -1.30
C ALA A 191 11.27 -5.43 -1.01
N THR A 192 9.99 -5.70 -1.19
CA THR A 192 9.41 -7.05 -1.16
C THR A 192 9.46 -7.65 -2.55
N ASN A 193 10.12 -8.81 -2.70
CA ASN A 193 10.12 -9.59 -3.94
C ASN A 193 8.83 -10.40 -4.07
N VAL A 194 7.74 -9.79 -4.57
CA VAL A 194 6.43 -10.44 -4.57
C VAL A 194 6.37 -11.71 -5.43
N ILE A 195 7.27 -11.85 -6.41
CA ILE A 195 7.43 -13.11 -7.18
C ILE A 195 7.90 -14.24 -6.26
N GLU A 196 8.91 -13.98 -5.45
CA GLU A 196 9.56 -14.98 -4.60
C GLU A 196 8.76 -15.27 -3.32
N VAL A 197 8.29 -14.21 -2.65
CA VAL A 197 7.68 -14.33 -1.30
C VAL A 197 6.17 -14.15 -1.29
N GLY A 198 5.54 -13.81 -2.42
CA GLY A 198 4.11 -13.49 -2.51
C GLY A 198 3.21 -14.60 -1.99
N ARG A 199 3.45 -15.85 -2.42
CA ARG A 199 2.69 -17.02 -1.94
C ARG A 199 2.81 -17.20 -0.43
N LYS A 200 4.01 -17.05 0.11
CA LYS A 200 4.29 -17.16 1.56
C LYS A 200 3.59 -16.04 2.34
N LEU A 201 3.63 -14.82 1.82
CA LEU A 201 2.93 -13.65 2.37
C LEU A 201 1.42 -13.88 2.43
N LEU A 202 0.79 -14.24 1.32
CA LEU A 202 -0.67 -14.45 1.25
C LEU A 202 -1.14 -15.63 2.09
N THR A 203 -0.33 -16.69 2.19
CA THR A 203 -0.65 -17.84 3.06
C THR A 203 -0.63 -17.45 4.54
N ARG A 204 0.34 -16.62 4.95
CA ARG A 204 0.46 -16.19 6.36
C ARG A 204 -0.56 -15.12 6.74
N TYR A 205 -0.88 -14.24 5.80
CA TYR A 205 -1.72 -13.08 6.00
C TYR A 205 -2.84 -13.06 4.93
N PRO A 206 -3.84 -13.95 5.07
CA PRO A 206 -4.89 -14.15 4.06
C PRO A 206 -5.75 -12.92 3.81
N PHE A 207 -5.78 -11.95 4.73
CA PHE A 207 -6.46 -10.66 4.50
C PHE A 207 -5.81 -9.82 3.37
N PHE A 208 -4.63 -10.19 2.86
CA PHE A 208 -4.06 -9.59 1.65
C PHE A 208 -4.53 -10.24 0.34
N ILE A 209 -5.26 -11.35 0.40
CA ILE A 209 -5.79 -12.02 -0.80
C ILE A 209 -6.84 -11.15 -1.48
N SER A 210 -6.83 -11.07 -2.81
CA SER A 210 -7.84 -10.32 -3.58
C SER A 210 -8.29 -11.13 -4.79
N SER A 211 -9.56 -10.95 -5.16
CA SER A 211 -10.12 -11.50 -6.39
C SER A 211 -9.82 -10.61 -7.60
N ALA A 212 -9.98 -11.16 -8.81
CA ALA A 212 -9.82 -10.41 -10.06
C ALA A 212 -10.75 -9.20 -10.16
N SER A 213 -11.98 -9.33 -9.63
CA SER A 213 -12.96 -8.24 -9.62
C SER A 213 -12.53 -7.12 -8.67
N GLU A 214 -12.09 -7.44 -7.46
CA GLU A 214 -11.54 -6.46 -6.51
C GLU A 214 -10.36 -5.71 -7.13
N GLN A 215 -9.39 -6.43 -7.71
CA GLN A 215 -8.22 -5.85 -8.38
C GLN A 215 -8.62 -4.86 -9.48
N ARG A 216 -9.58 -5.24 -10.33
CA ARG A 216 -10.09 -4.35 -11.39
C ARG A 216 -10.82 -3.13 -10.82
N MET A 217 -11.65 -3.29 -9.80
CA MET A 217 -12.34 -2.16 -9.18
C MET A 217 -11.34 -1.16 -8.55
N MET A 218 -10.25 -1.65 -7.97
CA MET A 218 -9.21 -0.79 -7.40
C MET A 218 -8.39 -0.06 -8.47
N PHE A 219 -7.95 -0.75 -9.53
CA PHE A 219 -6.87 -0.24 -10.39
C PHE A 219 -7.22 -0.02 -11.86
N ALA A 220 -8.34 -0.57 -12.36
CA ALA A 220 -8.76 -0.28 -13.72
C ALA A 220 -9.24 1.18 -13.79
N ARG A 221 -8.68 1.95 -14.73
CA ARG A 221 -9.20 3.26 -15.13
C ARG A 221 -10.02 3.08 -16.40
N SER A 222 -11.26 3.55 -16.39
CA SER A 222 -12.04 3.70 -17.63
C SER A 222 -11.89 5.14 -18.11
N PRO A 223 -11.24 5.39 -19.26
CA PRO A 223 -11.12 6.73 -19.80
C PRO A 223 -12.52 7.34 -19.98
N GLY A 224 -12.80 8.46 -19.29
CA GLY A 224 -14.10 9.14 -19.38
C GLY A 224 -15.17 8.70 -18.38
N SER A 225 -14.86 7.86 -17.39
CA SER A 225 -15.79 7.60 -16.28
C SER A 225 -15.91 8.84 -15.39
N THR A 226 -17.11 9.43 -15.33
CA THR A 226 -17.49 10.50 -14.39
C THR A 226 -18.23 9.97 -13.17
N LEU A 227 -18.22 8.64 -12.97
CA LEU A 227 -18.89 8.02 -11.84
C LEU A 227 -18.17 8.41 -10.54
N PRO A 228 -18.91 8.56 -9.43
CA PRO A 228 -18.33 8.85 -8.13
C PRO A 228 -17.35 7.75 -7.72
N SER A 229 -16.48 8.08 -6.74
CA SER A 229 -15.53 7.14 -6.15
C SER A 229 -16.20 5.80 -5.84
N LEU A 230 -15.69 4.73 -6.44
CA LEU A 230 -16.21 3.39 -6.21
C LEU A 230 -15.88 2.95 -4.79
N THR A 231 -16.91 2.63 -4.01
CA THR A 231 -16.76 1.87 -2.76
C THR A 231 -16.37 0.44 -3.10
N ILE A 232 -15.25 -0.02 -2.55
CA ILE A 232 -14.63 -1.30 -2.84
C ILE A 232 -14.58 -2.11 -1.55
N VAL A 233 -15.33 -3.21 -1.54
CA VAL A 233 -15.34 -4.16 -0.41
C VAL A 233 -14.23 -5.20 -0.61
N PRO A 234 -13.37 -5.43 0.40
CA PRO A 234 -12.31 -6.43 0.31
C PRO A 234 -12.86 -7.84 0.14
N THR A 235 -12.33 -8.62 -0.81
CA THR A 235 -12.89 -9.94 -1.13
C THR A 235 -12.24 -11.11 -0.41
N ALA A 236 -11.19 -10.85 0.39
CA ALA A 236 -10.40 -11.88 1.06
C ALA A 236 -11.24 -12.89 1.88
N ARG A 237 -12.32 -12.43 2.53
CA ARG A 237 -13.22 -13.31 3.31
C ARG A 237 -14.06 -14.26 2.47
N PHE A 238 -14.30 -13.92 1.21
CA PHE A 238 -15.14 -14.70 0.29
C PHE A 238 -14.33 -15.66 -0.57
N VAL A 239 -12.99 -15.59 -0.52
CA VAL A 239 -12.13 -16.53 -1.23
C VAL A 239 -12.10 -17.87 -0.45
N PRO A 240 -12.36 -19.01 -1.11
CA PRO A 240 -12.33 -20.31 -0.46
C PRO A 240 -10.99 -20.58 0.24
N GLU A 241 -11.05 -21.24 1.40
CA GLU A 241 -9.84 -21.58 2.16
C GLU A 241 -8.85 -22.38 1.30
N GLY A 242 -7.58 -21.99 1.33
CA GLY A 242 -6.52 -22.58 0.51
C GLY A 242 -6.40 -22.03 -0.91
N GLN A 243 -7.29 -21.15 -1.36
CA GLN A 243 -7.12 -20.37 -2.59
C GLN A 243 -6.47 -19.02 -2.29
N LEU A 244 -5.63 -18.54 -3.21
CA LEU A 244 -4.93 -17.24 -3.08
C LEU A 244 -5.61 -16.12 -3.86
N GLY A 245 -6.84 -16.36 -4.35
CA GLY A 245 -7.54 -15.45 -5.25
C GLY A 245 -6.90 -15.42 -6.63
N THR A 246 -6.79 -14.23 -7.23
CA THR A 246 -5.95 -14.04 -8.42
C THR A 246 -4.49 -14.11 -8.01
N ASP A 247 -3.76 -15.08 -8.55
CA ASP A 247 -2.36 -15.32 -8.22
C ASP A 247 -1.53 -14.04 -8.41
N LEU A 248 -0.73 -13.70 -7.38
CA LEU A 248 0.44 -12.84 -7.59
C LEU A 248 1.28 -13.49 -8.71
N PRO A 249 1.93 -12.71 -9.59
CA PRO A 249 2.79 -13.28 -10.62
C PRO A 249 3.76 -14.29 -10.00
N LEU A 250 3.50 -15.58 -10.28
CA LEU A 250 4.38 -16.70 -10.00
C LEU A 250 5.44 -16.78 -11.10
#